data_AF-A0A1D6GU44-F1
#
_entry.id   AF-A0A1D6GU44-F1
#
_cell.length_a   1.000
_cell.length_b   1.000
_cell.length_c   1.000
_cell.angle_alpha   90.00
_cell.angle_beta   90.00
_cell.angle_gamma   90.00
#
_symmetry.space_group_name_H-M   'P 1'
#
loop_
_entity.id
_entity.type
_entity.pdbx_description
1 polymer ?
#
loop_
_entity_poly.entity_id
_entity_poly.type
_entity_poly.pdbx_seq_one_letter_code
_entity_poly.pdbx_strand_id
1 'polypeptide(L)'
;MLHRTCFQRALHLRFEKGMVGLSFCDFAGTREEKAMMATYRQQQWPRRYKNGSHLWSLALEKRKEGRCPLEPGEIGIILREMGYTKETQIYVASGQVYGGNNRMAPLRNMFPNLVSKEDLASKEEMEPFKKHVTSLAALDFLVCLKSDVFVMTHGGNFAKLIIGYRRYMGRHRLKSIKPDKGLMSKFFGDPYMPWATFVENVMITHETRTGLPESTFPHYDLWENPLTPCMCRA
;
A
#
# COMPACT_ATOMS: atom_id res chain seq x y z
N MET A 1 5.96 1.08 27.63
CA MET A 1 7.29 1.37 27.04
C MET A 1 7.25 1.75 25.54
N LEU A 2 6.15 2.32 25.01
CA LEU A 2 6.06 2.79 23.61
C LEU A 2 6.46 4.28 23.43
N HIS A 3 7.14 4.89 24.39
CA HIS A 3 7.36 6.35 24.45
C HIS A 3 8.52 6.89 23.60
N ARG A 4 9.23 6.04 22.83
CA ARG A 4 10.41 6.49 22.05
C ARG A 4 10.41 6.14 20.55
N THR A 5 9.36 5.52 20.01
CA THR A 5 9.30 5.13 18.59
C THR A 5 8.01 5.64 17.94
N CYS A 6 7.76 6.95 17.99
CA CYS A 6 6.68 7.54 17.20
C CYS A 6 7.18 7.71 15.76
N PHE A 7 6.88 6.74 14.89
CA PHE A 7 7.22 6.85 13.47
C PHE A 7 6.36 7.93 12.82
N GLN A 8 7.00 8.88 12.15
CA GLN A 8 6.27 9.93 11.43
C GLN A 8 5.55 9.40 10.19
N ARG A 9 6.05 8.34 9.56
CA ARG A 9 5.50 7.78 8.31
C ARG A 9 5.36 6.27 8.38
N ALA A 10 4.19 5.78 8.00
CA ALA A 10 3.91 4.36 7.86
C ALA A 10 3.40 4.04 6.45
N LEU A 11 4.01 3.03 5.84
CA LEU A 11 3.65 2.47 4.54
C LEU A 11 3.03 1.08 4.74
N HIS A 12 1.75 0.92 4.41
CA HIS A 12 1.12 -0.38 4.28
C HIS A 12 1.35 -0.93 2.86
N LEU A 13 2.31 -1.84 2.77
CA LEU A 13 2.72 -2.49 1.53
C LEU A 13 1.99 -3.83 1.37
N ARG A 14 0.89 -3.81 0.61
CA ARG A 14 0.06 -4.98 0.34
C ARG A 14 0.50 -5.71 -0.92
N PHE A 15 1.64 -6.40 -0.83
CA PHE A 15 2.24 -7.14 -1.95
C PHE A 15 2.59 -8.59 -1.58
N GLU A 16 1.78 -9.23 -0.72
CA GLU A 16 1.96 -10.62 -0.35
C GLU A 16 1.46 -11.58 -1.44
N LYS A 17 1.98 -12.82 -1.44
CA LYS A 17 1.62 -13.86 -2.44
C LYS A 17 0.10 -14.01 -2.62
N GLY A 18 -0.66 -13.96 -1.53
CA GLY A 18 -2.13 -14.04 -1.57
C GLY A 18 -2.77 -12.87 -2.32
N MET A 19 -2.30 -11.64 -2.10
CA MET A 19 -2.81 -10.44 -2.78
C MET A 19 -2.41 -10.43 -4.26
N VAL A 20 -1.15 -10.74 -4.57
CA VAL A 20 -0.65 -10.84 -5.95
C VAL A 20 -1.41 -11.93 -6.72
N GLY A 21 -1.67 -13.08 -6.08
CA GLY A 21 -2.51 -14.14 -6.62
C GLY A 21 -3.93 -13.67 -6.90
N LEU A 22 -4.62 -13.14 -5.89
CA LEU A 22 -6.01 -12.69 -5.93
C LEU A 22 -6.26 -11.58 -6.96
N SER A 23 -5.30 -10.67 -7.14
CA SER A 23 -5.43 -9.57 -8.11
C SER A 23 -5.53 -10.06 -9.55
N PHE A 24 -4.95 -11.23 -9.87
CA PHE A 24 -4.79 -11.72 -11.24
C PHE A 24 -4.09 -10.71 -12.17
N CYS A 25 -3.31 -9.78 -11.62
CA CYS A 25 -2.49 -8.86 -12.39
C CYS A 25 -1.19 -9.54 -12.86
N ASP A 26 -0.61 -9.03 -13.93
CA ASP A 26 0.73 -9.43 -14.35
C ASP A 26 1.72 -8.38 -13.86
N PHE A 27 2.83 -8.86 -13.32
CA PHE A 27 3.92 -8.06 -12.78
C PHE A 27 5.22 -8.52 -13.44
N ALA A 28 6.18 -7.62 -13.59
CA ALA A 28 7.46 -7.96 -14.24
C ALA A 28 8.18 -9.03 -13.40
N GLY A 29 8.38 -10.24 -13.89
CA GLY A 29 8.98 -11.31 -13.09
C GLY A 29 9.59 -12.38 -13.98
N THR A 30 10.39 -13.26 -13.38
CA THR A 30 11.03 -14.35 -14.13
C THR A 30 9.97 -15.33 -14.64
N ARG A 31 10.36 -16.16 -15.63
CA ARG A 31 9.48 -17.20 -16.14
C ARG A 31 9.04 -18.16 -15.03
N GLU A 32 9.94 -18.46 -14.11
CA GLU A 32 9.73 -19.32 -12.95
C GLU A 32 8.74 -18.68 -11.97
N GLU A 33 8.90 -17.38 -11.65
CA GLU A 33 7.95 -16.65 -10.81
C GLU A 33 6.53 -16.67 -11.38
N LYS A 34 6.41 -16.41 -12.70
CA LYS A 34 5.13 -16.43 -13.42
C LYS A 34 4.51 -17.82 -13.44
N ALA A 35 5.30 -18.87 -13.67
CA ALA A 35 4.83 -20.26 -13.64
C ALA A 35 4.32 -20.65 -12.25
N MET A 36 5.07 -20.34 -11.19
CA MET A 36 4.64 -20.60 -9.81
C MET A 36 3.34 -19.87 -9.46
N MET A 37 3.19 -18.62 -9.91
CA MET A 37 1.98 -17.83 -9.69
C MET A 37 0.79 -18.38 -10.49
N ALA A 38 1.01 -18.88 -11.70
CA ALA A 38 -0.03 -19.53 -12.50
C ALA A 38 -0.57 -20.78 -11.79
N THR A 39 0.32 -21.67 -11.31
CA THR A 39 -0.07 -22.86 -10.54
C THR A 39 -0.83 -22.48 -9.27
N TYR A 40 -0.34 -21.48 -8.53
CA TYR A 40 -1.03 -20.99 -7.33
C TYR A 40 -2.43 -20.46 -7.64
N ARG A 41 -2.60 -19.69 -8.72
CA ARG A 41 -3.91 -19.17 -9.14
C ARG A 41 -4.86 -20.27 -9.60
N GLN A 42 -4.37 -21.29 -10.29
CA GLN A 42 -5.17 -22.46 -10.69
C GLN A 42 -5.72 -23.21 -9.46
N GLN A 43 -4.88 -23.38 -8.43
CA GLN A 43 -5.27 -24.09 -7.20
C GLN A 43 -6.26 -23.26 -6.35
N GLN A 44 -5.99 -21.98 -6.15
CA GLN A 44 -6.79 -21.13 -5.24
C GLN A 44 -8.06 -20.59 -5.89
N TRP A 45 -8.02 -20.26 -7.19
CA TRP A 45 -9.15 -19.65 -7.91
C TRP A 45 -9.35 -20.29 -9.30
N PRO A 46 -9.66 -21.61 -9.37
CA PRO A 46 -9.73 -22.35 -10.64
C PRO A 46 -10.75 -21.79 -11.62
N ARG A 47 -11.93 -21.36 -11.13
CA ARG A 47 -12.98 -20.76 -11.99
C ARG A 47 -12.50 -19.45 -12.64
N ARG A 48 -11.90 -18.56 -11.85
CA ARG A 48 -11.38 -17.28 -12.36
C ARG A 48 -10.19 -17.47 -13.29
N TYR A 49 -9.36 -18.46 -13.02
CA TYR A 49 -8.26 -18.83 -13.90
C TYR A 49 -8.75 -19.31 -15.27
N LYS A 50 -9.75 -20.21 -15.31
CA LYS A 50 -10.37 -20.72 -16.55
C LYS A 50 -10.99 -19.60 -17.39
N ASN A 51 -11.54 -18.56 -16.77
CA ASN A 51 -12.12 -17.41 -17.47
C ASN A 51 -11.06 -16.46 -18.08
N GLY A 52 -9.79 -16.86 -18.16
CA GLY A 52 -8.74 -16.05 -18.80
C GLY A 52 -8.35 -14.78 -18.04
N SER A 53 -8.76 -14.60 -16.78
CA SER A 53 -8.43 -13.40 -15.99
C SER A 53 -6.93 -13.15 -15.80
N HIS A 54 -6.11 -14.18 -16.01
CA HIS A 54 -4.65 -14.13 -15.91
C HIS A 54 -3.96 -13.76 -17.23
N LEU A 55 -4.70 -13.71 -18.34
CA LEU A 55 -4.17 -13.36 -19.65
C LEU A 55 -3.70 -11.91 -19.66
N TRP A 56 -2.63 -11.66 -20.41
CA TRP A 56 -1.92 -10.37 -20.43
C TRP A 56 -2.85 -9.18 -20.71
N SER A 57 -3.75 -9.28 -21.68
CA SER A 57 -4.67 -8.19 -22.06
C SER A 57 -5.54 -7.75 -20.88
N LEU A 58 -6.22 -8.68 -20.21
CA LEU A 58 -7.07 -8.38 -19.04
C LEU A 58 -6.23 -7.97 -17.83
N ALA A 59 -5.04 -8.53 -17.67
CA ALA A 59 -4.13 -8.17 -16.58
C ALA A 59 -3.64 -6.72 -16.72
N LEU A 60 -3.31 -6.30 -17.94
CA LEU A 60 -2.91 -4.93 -18.27
C LEU A 60 -4.06 -3.93 -18.10
N GLU A 61 -5.26 -4.29 -18.54
CA GLU A 61 -6.46 -3.48 -18.34
C GLU A 61 -6.71 -3.21 -16.85
N LYS A 62 -6.65 -4.25 -16.00
CA LYS A 62 -6.76 -4.08 -14.54
C LYS A 62 -5.71 -3.14 -13.96
N ARG A 63 -4.49 -3.15 -14.50
CA ARG A 63 -3.43 -2.23 -14.05
C ARG A 63 -3.79 -0.79 -14.40
N LYS A 64 -4.25 -0.55 -15.64
CA LYS A 64 -4.72 0.75 -16.12
C LYS A 64 -5.92 1.29 -15.32
N GLU A 65 -6.82 0.41 -14.91
CA GLU A 65 -7.96 0.74 -14.03
C GLU A 65 -7.55 0.93 -12.56
N GLY A 66 -6.28 0.77 -12.20
CA GLY A 66 -5.82 0.87 -10.82
C GLY A 66 -6.33 -0.26 -9.92
N ARG A 67 -6.65 -1.43 -10.45
CA ARG A 67 -7.12 -2.61 -9.68
C ARG A 67 -5.98 -3.47 -9.11
N CYS A 68 -4.75 -3.27 -9.57
CA CYS A 68 -3.57 -3.99 -9.10
C CYS A 68 -2.92 -3.31 -7.88
N PRO A 69 -2.28 -4.05 -6.95
CA PRO A 69 -1.43 -3.45 -5.93
C PRO A 69 -0.19 -2.82 -6.57
N LEU A 70 0.30 -1.72 -5.98
CA LEU A 70 1.59 -1.16 -6.37
C LEU A 70 2.73 -2.07 -5.89
N GLU A 71 3.72 -2.27 -6.76
CA GLU A 71 4.96 -2.95 -6.39
C GLU A 71 5.82 -2.07 -5.49
N PRO A 72 6.76 -2.65 -4.70
CA PRO A 72 7.62 -1.86 -3.81
C PRO A 72 8.40 -0.75 -4.55
N GLY A 73 8.86 -1.00 -5.78
CA GLY A 73 9.51 0.01 -6.59
C GLY A 73 8.58 1.14 -7.04
N GLU A 74 7.34 0.83 -7.41
CA GLU A 74 6.39 1.84 -7.87
C GLU A 74 6.00 2.81 -6.75
N ILE A 75 5.72 2.28 -5.56
CA ILE A 75 5.43 3.13 -4.41
C ILE A 75 6.66 3.94 -3.98
N GLY A 76 7.86 3.38 -4.12
CA GLY A 76 9.09 4.11 -3.84
C GLY A 76 9.26 5.33 -4.75
N ILE A 77 8.94 5.21 -6.04
CA ILE A 77 8.96 6.32 -6.99
C ILE A 77 7.93 7.39 -6.58
N ILE A 78 6.68 6.99 -6.27
CA ILE A 78 5.66 7.96 -5.81
C ILE A 78 6.13 8.72 -4.58
N LEU A 79 6.67 8.02 -3.57
CA LEU A 79 7.13 8.66 -2.35
C LEU A 79 8.25 9.66 -2.63
N ARG A 80 9.18 9.32 -3.52
CA ARG A 80 10.25 10.24 -3.93
C ARG A 80 9.70 11.50 -4.61
N GLU A 81 8.75 11.33 -5.53
CA GLU A 81 8.13 12.47 -6.23
C GLU A 81 7.25 13.33 -5.32
N MET A 82 6.76 12.76 -4.22
CA MET A 82 6.09 13.52 -3.15
C MET A 82 7.07 14.30 -2.25
N GLY A 83 8.37 14.22 -2.51
CA GLY A 83 9.43 14.94 -1.79
C GLY A 83 10.05 14.18 -0.62
N TYR A 84 9.75 12.89 -0.43
CA TYR A 84 10.45 12.09 0.58
C TYR A 84 11.87 11.76 0.13
N THR A 85 12.85 12.09 0.97
CA THR A 85 14.27 11.88 0.69
C THR A 85 14.74 10.52 1.21
N LYS A 86 15.97 10.10 0.86
CA LYS A 86 16.56 8.84 1.33
C LYS A 86 16.74 8.78 2.87
N GLU A 87 16.84 9.92 3.52
CA GLU A 87 16.94 10.05 4.98
C GLU A 87 15.62 9.74 5.69
N THR A 88 14.51 9.79 4.94
CA THR A 88 13.16 9.54 5.43
C THR A 88 13.06 8.15 6.05
N GLN A 89 12.91 8.08 7.36
CA GLN A 89 12.53 6.84 8.03
C GLN A 89 11.07 6.50 7.71
N ILE A 90 10.83 5.27 7.26
CA ILE A 90 9.51 4.76 6.89
C ILE A 90 9.28 3.42 7.58
N TYR A 91 8.21 3.34 8.37
CA TYR A 91 7.73 2.06 8.88
C TYR A 91 6.99 1.30 7.77
N VAL A 92 7.37 0.05 7.49
CA VAL A 92 6.74 -0.79 6.46
C VAL A 92 5.87 -1.86 7.13
N ALA A 93 4.55 -1.63 7.12
CA ALA A 93 3.54 -2.61 7.48
C ALA A 93 3.30 -3.56 6.29
N SER A 94 3.82 -4.78 6.39
CA SER A 94 3.71 -5.79 5.33
C SER A 94 3.75 -7.20 5.90
N GLY A 95 2.99 -8.10 5.27
CA GLY A 95 3.28 -9.53 5.35
C GLY A 95 4.52 -9.91 4.53
N GLN A 96 4.72 -11.21 4.29
CA GLN A 96 5.81 -11.68 3.43
C GLN A 96 5.59 -11.21 1.99
N VAL A 97 6.44 -10.29 1.54
CA VAL A 97 6.40 -9.71 0.19
C VAL A 97 6.69 -10.79 -0.85
N TYR A 98 5.85 -10.88 -1.87
CA TYR A 98 6.05 -11.79 -3.00
C TYR A 98 7.33 -11.40 -3.77
N GLY A 99 8.19 -12.38 -4.08
CA GLY A 99 9.53 -12.15 -4.63
C GLY A 99 10.58 -11.71 -3.59
N GLY A 100 10.18 -11.56 -2.31
CA GLY A 100 11.09 -11.34 -1.19
C GLY A 100 12.01 -10.13 -1.35
N ASN A 101 13.29 -10.31 -0.99
CA ASN A 101 14.29 -9.24 -0.98
C ASN A 101 14.53 -8.63 -2.37
N ASN A 102 14.46 -9.43 -3.44
CA ASN A 102 14.64 -8.92 -4.80
C ASN A 102 13.56 -7.90 -5.17
N ARG A 103 12.31 -8.18 -4.77
CA ARG A 103 11.18 -7.28 -5.00
C ARG A 103 11.23 -6.04 -4.12
N MET A 104 11.76 -6.17 -2.91
CA MET A 104 11.95 -5.06 -1.96
C MET A 104 13.14 -4.17 -2.28
N ALA A 105 14.12 -4.66 -3.05
CA ALA A 105 15.37 -3.95 -3.30
C ALA A 105 15.18 -2.54 -3.89
N PRO A 106 14.30 -2.30 -4.88
CA PRO A 106 14.06 -0.95 -5.38
C PRO A 106 13.60 0.02 -4.29
N LEU A 107 12.67 -0.40 -3.42
CA LEU A 107 12.18 0.44 -2.32
C LEU A 107 13.29 0.75 -1.31
N ARG A 108 14.07 -0.27 -0.92
CA ARG A 108 15.21 -0.11 0.02
C ARG A 108 16.31 0.77 -0.55
N ASN A 109 16.59 0.69 -1.85
CA ASN A 109 17.59 1.54 -2.49
C ASN A 109 17.16 3.01 -2.50
N MET A 110 15.85 3.28 -2.59
CA MET A 110 15.33 4.64 -2.53
C MET A 110 15.23 5.17 -1.10
N PHE A 111 14.90 4.30 -0.14
CA PHE A 111 14.74 4.60 1.27
C PHE A 111 15.48 3.57 2.11
N PRO A 112 16.76 3.79 2.47
CA PRO A 112 17.52 2.84 3.27
C PRO A 112 17.00 2.69 4.71
N ASN A 113 16.32 3.70 5.24
CA ASN A 113 15.81 3.74 6.62
C ASN A 113 14.42 3.08 6.77
N LEU A 114 14.22 1.90 6.17
CA LEU A 114 12.99 1.14 6.38
C LEU A 114 13.05 0.41 7.72
N VAL A 115 11.93 0.45 8.43
CA VAL A 115 11.75 -0.23 9.72
C VAL A 115 10.50 -1.09 9.63
N SER A 116 10.50 -2.30 10.19
CA SER A 116 9.31 -3.15 10.25
C SER A 116 8.95 -3.53 11.68
N LYS A 117 7.85 -4.26 11.88
CA LYS A 117 7.42 -4.73 13.21
C LYS A 117 8.50 -5.53 13.93
N GLU A 118 9.34 -6.25 13.18
CA GLU A 118 10.46 -7.03 13.72
C GLU A 118 11.58 -6.16 14.32
N ASP A 119 11.62 -4.87 13.98
CA ASP A 119 12.59 -3.89 14.50
C ASP A 119 12.04 -3.07 15.68
N LEU A 120 10.76 -3.26 16.06
CA LEU A 120 10.09 -2.47 17.10
C LEU A 120 10.44 -2.90 18.53
N ALA A 121 10.81 -4.16 18.71
CA ALA A 121 10.97 -4.82 20.00
C ALA A 121 12.10 -5.84 19.93
N SER A 122 12.59 -6.30 21.08
CA SER A 122 13.62 -7.33 21.10
C SER A 122 13.10 -8.66 20.56
N LYS A 123 14.02 -9.56 20.16
CA LYS A 123 13.63 -10.89 19.69
C LYS A 123 12.86 -11.65 20.77
N GLU A 124 13.28 -11.52 22.02
CA GLU A 124 12.67 -12.14 23.20
C GLU A 124 11.25 -11.61 23.44
N GLU A 125 11.04 -10.31 23.31
CA GLU A 125 9.71 -9.69 23.37
C GLU A 125 8.80 -10.15 22.23
N MET A 126 9.38 -10.50 21.07
CA MET A 126 8.64 -10.93 19.88
C MET A 126 8.40 -12.42 19.75
N GLU A 127 9.16 -13.28 20.43
CA GLU A 127 8.97 -14.73 20.40
C GLU A 127 7.52 -15.18 20.66
N PRO A 128 6.80 -14.65 21.68
CA PRO A 128 5.43 -15.08 21.95
C PRO A 128 4.49 -14.82 20.78
N PHE A 129 4.74 -13.80 19.98
CA PHE A 129 3.84 -13.33 18.91
C PHE A 129 4.14 -13.94 17.54
N LYS A 130 5.28 -14.62 17.36
CA LYS A 130 5.68 -15.16 16.05
C LYS A 130 4.66 -16.11 15.41
N LYS A 131 3.92 -16.87 16.22
CA LYS A 131 2.87 -17.78 15.76
C LYS A 131 1.50 -17.10 15.62
N HIS A 132 1.36 -15.88 16.11
CA HIS A 132 0.11 -15.12 16.12
C HIS A 132 0.14 -14.01 15.07
N VAL A 133 -0.10 -14.40 13.81
CA VAL A 133 -0.12 -13.49 12.65
C VAL A 133 -1.09 -12.31 12.87
N THR A 134 -2.21 -12.53 13.53
CA THR A 134 -3.19 -11.48 13.87
C THR A 134 -2.65 -10.47 14.87
N SER A 135 -1.89 -10.91 15.87
CA SER A 135 -1.25 -10.02 16.85
C SER A 135 -0.15 -9.18 16.19
N LEU A 136 0.64 -9.78 15.31
CA LEU A 136 1.63 -9.04 14.52
C LEU A 136 0.99 -8.00 13.59
N ALA A 137 -0.13 -8.35 12.96
CA ALA A 137 -0.91 -7.40 12.16
C ALA A 137 -1.51 -6.26 13.02
N ALA A 138 -1.79 -6.49 14.31
CA ALA A 138 -2.25 -5.46 15.22
C ALA A 138 -1.16 -4.42 15.55
N LEU A 139 0.11 -4.83 15.60
CA LEU A 139 1.25 -3.90 15.72
C LEU A 139 1.35 -3.02 14.48
N ASP A 140 1.31 -3.61 13.29
CA ASP A 140 1.27 -2.89 12.02
C ASP A 140 0.10 -1.89 12.00
N PHE A 141 -1.08 -2.33 12.44
CA PHE A 141 -2.27 -1.48 12.53
C PHE A 141 -2.03 -0.27 13.43
N LEU A 142 -1.49 -0.48 14.64
CA LEU A 142 -1.27 0.58 15.62
C LEU A 142 -0.24 1.61 15.12
N VAL A 143 0.87 1.18 14.52
CA VAL A 143 1.88 2.09 13.98
C VAL A 143 1.30 2.90 12.83
N CYS A 144 0.59 2.25 11.89
CA CYS A 144 -0.09 2.95 10.81
C CYS A 144 -1.14 3.95 11.33
N LEU A 145 -1.90 3.59 12.35
CA LEU A 145 -2.92 4.45 12.95
C LEU A 145 -2.33 5.70 13.59
N LYS A 146 -1.19 5.56 14.30
CA LYS A 146 -0.57 6.60 15.12
C LYS A 146 0.47 7.46 14.39
N SER A 147 0.96 7.03 13.23
CA SER A 147 1.91 7.81 12.40
C SER A 147 1.34 9.15 11.94
N ASP A 148 2.17 10.16 11.68
CA ASP A 148 1.70 11.45 11.14
C ASP A 148 1.16 11.29 9.71
N VAL A 149 1.82 10.43 8.91
CA VAL A 149 1.45 10.12 7.54
C VAL A 149 1.32 8.62 7.33
N PHE A 150 0.14 8.20 6.86
CA PHE A 150 -0.13 6.83 6.46
C PHE A 150 -0.21 6.74 4.92
N VAL A 151 0.49 5.79 4.33
CA VAL A 151 0.50 5.51 2.88
C VAL A 151 0.10 4.07 2.65
N MET A 152 -0.65 3.78 1.60
CA MET A 152 -1.06 2.41 1.27
C MET A 152 -0.81 2.07 -0.21
N THR A 153 -0.41 0.83 -0.51
CA THR A 153 -0.25 0.38 -1.91
C THR A 153 -1.47 -0.31 -2.50
N HIS A 154 -2.42 -0.72 -1.65
CA HIS A 154 -3.68 -1.32 -2.07
C HIS A 154 -4.75 -1.16 -0.98
N GLY A 155 -6.01 -1.07 -1.41
CA GLY A 155 -7.21 -1.13 -0.55
C GLY A 155 -7.37 -2.44 0.22
N GLY A 156 -8.39 -2.46 1.08
CA GLY A 156 -8.77 -3.61 1.92
C GLY A 156 -9.21 -3.12 3.29
N ASN A 157 -9.86 -3.99 4.07
CA ASN A 157 -10.46 -3.61 5.35
C ASN A 157 -9.44 -2.98 6.33
N PHE A 158 -8.21 -3.49 6.36
CA PHE A 158 -7.12 -2.94 7.17
C PHE A 158 -6.89 -1.45 6.89
N ALA A 159 -6.67 -1.10 5.62
CA ALA A 159 -6.39 0.28 5.25
C ALA A 159 -7.62 1.19 5.37
N LYS A 160 -8.81 0.67 5.05
CA LYS A 160 -10.08 1.41 5.20
C LYS A 160 -10.30 1.84 6.64
N LEU A 161 -10.16 0.91 7.59
CA LEU A 161 -10.32 1.19 9.03
C LEU A 161 -9.31 2.23 9.53
N ILE A 162 -8.05 2.15 9.09
CA ILE A 162 -7.03 3.15 9.44
C ILE A 162 -7.41 4.53 8.89
N ILE A 163 -7.78 4.61 7.60
CA ILE A 163 -8.15 5.88 6.98
C ILE A 163 -9.37 6.49 7.67
N GLY A 164 -10.43 5.71 7.90
CA GLY A 164 -11.64 6.21 8.54
C GLY A 164 -11.40 6.68 9.96
N TYR A 165 -10.63 5.92 10.75
CA TYR A 165 -10.25 6.36 12.10
C TYR A 165 -9.42 7.64 12.08
N ARG A 166 -8.42 7.73 11.19
CA ARG A 166 -7.56 8.93 11.07
C ARG A 166 -8.37 10.14 10.65
N ARG A 167 -9.35 9.97 9.76
CA ARG A 167 -10.31 11.01 9.36
C ARG A 167 -11.19 11.47 10.52
N TYR A 168 -11.71 10.53 11.30
CA TYR A 168 -12.63 10.81 12.42
C TYR A 168 -11.92 11.41 13.63
N MET A 169 -10.85 10.77 14.10
CA MET A 169 -10.14 11.14 15.34
C MET A 169 -8.98 12.10 15.11
N GLY A 170 -8.43 12.15 13.89
CA GLY A 170 -7.18 12.85 13.62
C GLY A 170 -7.28 14.37 13.63
N ARG A 171 -8.46 14.96 13.87
CA ARG A 171 -8.70 16.42 13.95
C ARG A 171 -7.96 17.20 12.85
N HIS A 172 -7.97 16.65 11.64
CA HIS A 172 -7.35 17.26 10.45
C HIS A 172 -5.81 17.35 10.46
N ARG A 173 -5.13 16.64 11.39
CA ARG A 173 -3.65 16.62 11.50
C ARG A 173 -3.00 15.36 10.94
N LEU A 174 -3.77 14.28 10.79
CA LEU A 174 -3.26 12.99 10.34
C LEU A 174 -3.51 12.81 8.83
N LYS A 175 -2.44 12.72 8.04
CA LYS A 175 -2.53 12.58 6.58
C LYS A 175 -2.63 11.12 6.18
N SER A 176 -3.54 10.80 5.26
CA SER A 176 -3.66 9.46 4.66
C SER A 176 -3.54 9.57 3.14
N ILE A 177 -2.56 8.90 2.57
CA ILE A 177 -2.18 8.96 1.16
C ILE A 177 -2.60 7.65 0.51
N LYS A 178 -3.51 7.76 -0.45
CA LYS A 178 -3.95 6.66 -1.32
C LYS A 178 -3.52 7.00 -2.75
N PRO A 179 -2.40 6.45 -3.22
CA PRO A 179 -1.89 6.77 -4.54
C PRO A 179 -2.84 6.38 -5.66
N ASP A 180 -2.87 7.21 -6.70
CA ASP A 180 -3.55 6.88 -7.94
C ASP A 180 -2.74 5.83 -8.71
N LYS A 181 -3.21 4.59 -8.60
CA LYS A 181 -2.58 3.43 -9.23
C LYS A 181 -2.77 3.43 -10.75
N GLY A 182 -3.82 4.08 -11.25
CA GLY A 182 -4.06 4.26 -12.68
C GLY A 182 -3.07 5.25 -13.29
N LEU A 183 -2.78 6.35 -12.60
CA LEU A 183 -1.71 7.29 -12.96
C LEU A 183 -0.37 6.56 -13.08
N MET A 184 -0.04 5.73 -12.09
CA MET A 184 1.20 4.94 -12.13
C MET A 184 1.25 3.98 -13.32
N SER A 185 0.13 3.30 -13.60
CA SER A 185 0.05 2.40 -14.77
C SER A 185 0.18 3.14 -16.10
N LYS A 186 -0.28 4.39 -16.20
CA LYS A 186 -0.10 5.21 -17.39
C LYS A 186 1.35 5.61 -17.57
N PHE A 187 2.00 6.04 -16.50
CA PHE A 187 3.41 6.43 -16.54
C PHE A 187 4.32 5.29 -17.01
N PHE A 188 4.25 4.10 -16.40
CA PHE A 188 5.07 2.96 -16.86
C PHE A 188 4.62 2.36 -18.19
N GLY A 189 3.38 2.64 -18.61
CA GLY A 189 2.82 2.15 -19.86
C GLY A 189 3.04 3.07 -21.06
N ASP A 190 3.50 4.30 -20.83
CA ASP A 190 3.68 5.33 -21.86
C ASP A 190 5.17 5.73 -21.96
N PRO A 191 5.89 5.24 -22.97
CA PRO A 191 7.31 5.55 -23.14
C PRO A 191 7.57 7.02 -23.52
N TYR A 192 6.53 7.77 -23.88
CA TYR A 192 6.62 9.17 -24.29
C TYR A 192 6.25 10.15 -23.17
N MET A 193 5.75 9.67 -22.02
CA MET A 193 5.39 10.54 -20.90
C MET A 193 6.66 11.16 -20.29
N PRO A 194 6.84 12.50 -20.33
CA PRO A 194 7.98 13.13 -19.70
C PRO A 194 7.94 12.96 -18.19
N TRP A 195 9.11 12.75 -17.57
CA TRP A 195 9.24 12.64 -16.12
C TRP A 195 8.60 13.84 -15.40
N ALA A 196 8.86 15.07 -15.86
CA ALA A 196 8.32 16.29 -15.26
C ALA A 196 6.77 16.28 -15.20
N THR A 197 6.10 15.84 -16.27
CA THR A 197 4.65 15.70 -16.31
C THR A 197 4.14 14.65 -15.32
N PHE A 198 4.87 13.55 -15.14
CA PHE A 198 4.53 12.56 -14.12
C PHE A 198 4.64 13.14 -12.71
N VAL A 199 5.73 13.84 -12.39
CA VAL A 199 5.91 14.50 -11.07
C VAL A 199 4.79 15.47 -10.78
N GLU A 200 4.47 16.34 -11.74
CA GLU A 200 3.37 17.30 -11.61
C GLU A 200 2.03 16.60 -11.33
N ASN A 201 1.72 15.55 -12.08
CA ASN A 201 0.51 14.76 -11.85
C ASN A 201 0.49 14.10 -10.47
N VAL A 202 1.62 13.57 -9.99
CA VAL A 202 1.73 13.01 -8.64
C VAL A 202 1.44 14.09 -7.60
N MET A 203 2.03 15.28 -7.74
CA MET A 203 1.83 16.37 -6.80
C MET A 203 0.37 16.84 -6.75
N ILE A 204 -0.22 17.16 -7.91
CA ILE A 204 -1.61 17.61 -8.04
C ILE A 204 -2.59 16.58 -7.46
N THR A 205 -2.39 15.30 -7.78
CA THR A 205 -3.29 14.22 -7.34
C THR A 205 -3.28 14.00 -5.82
N HIS A 206 -2.21 14.41 -5.14
CA HIS A 206 -2.03 14.19 -3.70
C HIS A 206 -2.13 15.45 -2.84
N GLU A 207 -2.15 16.63 -3.45
CA GLU A 207 -2.26 17.92 -2.75
C GLU A 207 -3.56 17.99 -1.94
N THR A 208 -4.68 17.56 -2.52
CA THR A 208 -6.00 17.58 -1.89
C THR A 208 -6.24 16.43 -0.90
N ARG A 209 -5.28 15.50 -0.75
CA ARG A 209 -5.36 14.38 0.22
C ARG A 209 -4.97 14.85 1.62
N THR A 210 -5.78 15.76 2.17
CA THR A 210 -5.55 16.44 3.46
C THR A 210 -5.82 15.58 4.70
N GLY A 211 -6.37 14.37 4.52
CA GLY A 211 -6.82 13.53 5.64
C GLY A 211 -8.21 13.91 6.17
N LEU A 212 -8.91 14.83 5.51
CA LEU A 212 -10.32 15.15 5.77
C LEU A 212 -11.25 14.08 5.16
N PRO A 213 -12.48 13.94 5.69
CA PRO A 213 -13.53 13.27 4.95
C PRO A 213 -13.84 13.94 3.63
N GLU A 214 -14.06 13.10 2.64
CA GLU A 214 -14.45 13.49 1.29
C GLU A 214 -15.98 13.60 1.22
N SER A 215 -16.51 14.30 0.22
CA SER A 215 -17.94 14.30 -0.05
C SER A 215 -18.46 12.88 -0.27
N THR A 216 -19.61 12.57 0.34
CA THR A 216 -20.23 11.25 0.25
C THR A 216 -20.94 11.07 -1.09
N PHE A 217 -21.00 9.84 -1.60
CA PHE A 217 -21.64 9.47 -2.87
C PHE A 217 -22.35 8.11 -2.74
N PRO A 218 -23.28 7.73 -3.62
CA PRO A 218 -23.95 6.42 -3.56
C PRO A 218 -22.91 5.28 -3.55
N HIS A 219 -23.02 4.35 -2.58
CA HIS A 219 -22.05 3.26 -2.33
C HIS A 219 -20.68 3.68 -1.73
N TYR A 220 -20.61 4.85 -1.08
CA TYR A 220 -19.43 5.22 -0.28
C TYR A 220 -19.19 4.20 0.86
N ASP A 221 -17.91 3.94 1.15
CA ASP A 221 -17.54 3.06 2.26
C ASP A 221 -17.47 3.87 3.56
N LEU A 222 -18.46 3.66 4.43
CA LEU A 222 -18.56 4.34 5.73
C LEU A 222 -17.32 4.13 6.62
N TRP A 223 -16.64 2.99 6.49
CA TRP A 223 -15.45 2.68 7.28
C TRP A 223 -14.20 3.37 6.76
N GLU A 224 -14.15 3.72 5.48
CA GLU A 224 -13.04 4.48 4.88
C GLU A 224 -13.30 5.99 4.97
N ASN A 225 -14.55 6.42 4.83
CA ASN A 225 -14.94 7.83 4.83
C ASN A 225 -16.15 8.05 5.75
N PRO A 226 -15.92 8.34 7.04
CA PRO A 226 -17.01 8.57 7.99
C PRO A 226 -17.84 9.78 7.57
N LEU A 227 -19.15 9.74 7.85
CA LEU A 227 -20.10 10.80 7.52
C LEU A 227 -19.67 12.14 8.13
N THR A 228 -19.58 13.18 7.30
CA THR A 228 -19.27 14.55 7.72
C THR A 228 -20.20 15.06 8.83
N PRO A 229 -21.53 14.82 8.79
CA PRO A 229 -22.43 15.19 9.88
C PRO A 229 -22.12 14.53 11.23
N CYS A 230 -21.45 13.37 11.22
CA CYS A 230 -21.07 12.66 12.44
C CYS A 230 -19.72 13.13 13.01
N MET A 231 -19.01 14.02 12.32
CA MET A 231 -17.74 14.56 12.79
C MET A 231 -17.94 15.63 13.85
N CYS A 232 -17.04 15.67 14.84
CA CYS A 232 -16.95 16.82 15.73
C CYS A 232 -16.63 18.07 14.91
N ARG A 233 -17.40 19.15 15.12
CA ARG A 233 -17.06 20.47 14.58
C ARG A 233 -15.76 20.94 15.26
N ALA A 234 -14.85 21.51 14.47
CA ALA A 234 -13.59 22.08 14.95
C ALA A 234 -13.83 23.28 15.88
#